data_AF-A0A897MYP0-F1
#
_entry.id   AF-A0A897MYP0-F1
#
_cell.length_a   1.000
_cell.length_b   1.000
_cell.length_c   1.000
_cell.angle_alpha   90.00
_cell.angle_beta   90.00
_cell.angle_gamma   90.00
#
_symmetry.space_group_name_H-M   'P 1'
#
loop_
_entity.id
_entity.type
_entity.pdbx_description
1 polymer ?
#
loop_
_entity_poly.entity_id
_entity_poly.type
_entity_poly.pdbx_seq_one_letter_code
_entity_poly.pdbx_strand_id
1 'polypeptide(L)' 'MHLRRHPTSQCEHCGSRLWYGVKSEGDGWKVLYECTTPGCERDAATSFIDMASVSDRDQVYKHAEAIGQTL' A
#
# COMPACT_ATOMS: atom_id res chain seq x y z
N MET A 1 -6.91 -6.87 7.89
CA MET A 1 -6.64 -5.91 6.79
C MET A 1 -6.86 -6.63 5.48
N HIS A 2 -7.49 -6.00 4.49
CA HIS A 2 -7.63 -6.60 3.15
C HIS A 2 -6.53 -6.04 2.26
N LEU A 3 -5.65 -6.92 1.77
CA LEU A 3 -4.62 -6.56 0.80
C LEU A 3 -5.22 -6.57 -0.61
N ARG A 4 -4.88 -5.55 -1.40
CA ARG A 4 -5.21 -5.45 -2.81
C ARG A 4 -3.93 -5.56 -3.61
N ARG A 5 -4.02 -6.23 -4.75
CA ARG A 5 -2.89 -6.32 -5.68
C ARG A 5 -2.73 -4.99 -6.39
N HIS A 6 -1.52 -4.42 -6.34
CA HIS A 6 -1.21 -3.20 -7.05
C HIS A 6 -1.27 -3.45 -8.57
N PRO A 7 -1.89 -2.55 -9.36
CA PRO A 7 -2.06 -2.78 -10.80
C PRO A 7 -0.73 -2.71 -11.56
N THR A 8 0.13 -1.76 -11.20
CA THR A 8 1.35 -1.40 -11.95
C THR A 8 2.65 -1.63 -11.19
N SER A 9 2.73 -1.25 -9.91
CA SER A 9 3.94 -1.42 -9.10
C SER A 9 4.37 -2.86 -8.88
N GLN A 10 5.68 -3.04 -8.97
CA GLN A 10 6.36 -4.31 -8.85
C GLN A 10 7.41 -4.21 -7.75
N CYS A 11 7.72 -5.35 -7.13
CA CYS A 11 8.80 -5.42 -6.18
C CYS A 11 10.12 -5.25 -6.94
N GLU A 12 10.93 -4.27 -6.52
CA GLU A 12 12.21 -3.98 -7.16
C GLU A 12 13.22 -5.13 -7.06
N HIS A 13 13.01 -6.08 -6.13
CA HIS A 13 13.90 -7.23 -5.95
C HIS A 13 13.55 -8.42 -6.82
N CYS A 14 12.27 -8.73 -7.01
CA CYS A 14 11.84 -9.94 -7.72
C CYS A 14 10.91 -9.69 -8.92
N GLY A 15 10.56 -8.43 -9.19
CA GLY A 15 9.66 -8.04 -10.28
C GLY A 15 8.19 -8.44 -10.11
N SER A 16 7.84 -9.12 -9.01
CA SER A 16 6.46 -9.56 -8.77
C SER A 16 5.58 -8.38 -8.33
N ARG A 17 4.28 -8.42 -8.68
CA ARG A 17 3.33 -7.37 -8.29
C ARG A 17 3.29 -7.18 -6.78
N LEU A 18 3.38 -5.92 -6.35
CA LEU A 18 3.21 -5.55 -4.96
C LEU A 18 1.76 -5.68 -4.53
N TRP A 19 1.56 -5.93 -3.26
CA TRP A 19 0.27 -5.90 -2.60
C TRP A 19 0.25 -4.74 -1.63
N TYR A 20 -0.91 -4.11 -1.47
CA TYR A 20 -1.06 -2.98 -0.56
C TYR A 20 -2.34 -3.11 0.24
N GLY A 21 -2.29 -2.75 1.52
CA GLY A 21 -3.43 -2.73 2.42
C GLY A 21 -3.50 -1.43 3.17
N VAL A 22 -4.72 -1.02 3.50
CA VAL A 22 -4.97 0.18 4.31
C VAL A 22 -5.65 -0.22 5.61
N LYS A 23 -5.21 0.37 6.71
CA LYS A 23 -5.75 0.17 8.05
C LYS A 23 -5.95 1.53 8.71
N SER A 24 -7.15 1.79 9.22
CA SER A 24 -7.41 2.98 10.04
C SER A 24 -6.56 2.93 11.31
N GLU A 25 -5.82 4.01 11.59
CA GLU A 25 -4.94 4.14 12.74
C GLU A 25 -5.01 5.57 13.27
N GLY A 26 -5.68 5.74 14.42
CA GLY A 26 -5.90 7.06 15.04
C GLY A 26 -6.62 8.03 14.10
N ASP A 27 -5.98 9.16 13.85
CA ASP A 27 -6.45 10.27 12.98
C ASP A 27 -6.10 10.06 11.49
N GLY A 28 -5.83 8.82 11.06
CA GLY A 28 -5.51 8.55 9.67
C GLY A 28 -5.55 7.08 9.28
N TRP A 29 -4.86 6.79 8.20
CA TRP A 29 -4.82 5.49 7.55
C TRP A 29 -3.38 5.09 7.29
N LYS A 30 -2.95 4.01 7.95
CA LYS A 30 -1.69 3.37 7.64
C LYS A 30 -1.83 2.51 6.39
N VAL A 31 -0.94 2.74 5.44
CA VAL A 31 -0.80 1.96 4.22
C VAL A 31 0.42 1.05 4.37
N LEU A 32 0.24 -0.23 4.11
CA LEU A 32 1.30 -1.23 4.09
C LEU A 32 1.45 -1.75 2.66
N TYR A 33 2.67 -1.82 2.15
CA TYR A 33 3.01 -2.45 0.88
C TYR A 33 3.89 -3.66 1.15
N GLU A 34 3.49 -4.82 0.66
CA GLU A 34 4.22 -6.07 0.85
C GLU A 34 4.37 -6.83 -0.47
N CYS A 35 5.50 -7.52 -0.61
CA CYS A 35 5.67 -8.52 -1.63
C CYS A 35 5.29 -9.89 -1.06
N THR A 36 4.23 -10.51 -1.58
CA THR A 36 3.77 -11.83 -1.12
C THR A 36 4.52 -12.98 -1.81
N THR A 37 5.58 -12.69 -2.55
CA THR A 37 6.34 -13.71 -3.30
C THR A 37 7.25 -14.47 -2.35
N PRO A 38 7.12 -15.80 -2.24
CA PRO A 38 7.95 -16.60 -1.35
C PRO A 38 9.43 -16.48 -1.75
N GLY A 39 10.29 -16.14 -0.78
CA GLY A 39 11.73 -15.91 -1.00
C GLY A 39 12.11 -14.46 -1.33
N CYS A 40 11.13 -13.55 -1.44
CA CYS A 40 11.39 -12.12 -1.55
C CYS A 40 11.31 -11.46 -0.16
N GLU A 41 12.46 -11.31 0.50
CA GLU A 41 12.58 -10.77 1.87
C GLU A 41 12.55 -9.23 1.93
N ARG A 42 11.92 -8.56 0.97
CA ARG A 42 11.91 -7.09 0.98
C ARG A 42 11.08 -6.59 2.16
N ASP A 43 11.68 -5.72 2.97
CA ASP A 43 10.98 -4.99 4.03
C ASP A 43 9.75 -4.28 3.47
N ALA A 44 8.61 -4.55 4.08
CA ALA A 44 7.35 -3.96 3.67
C ALA A 44 7.42 -2.42 3.80
N ALA A 45 7.18 -1.70 2.71
CA ALA A 45 7.11 -0.24 2.78
C ALA A 45 5.83 0.16 3.52
N THR A 46 5.90 1.21 4.33
CA THR A 46 4.72 1.77 4.98
C THR A 46 4.59 3.24 4.66
N SER A 47 3.35 3.68 4.51
CA SER A 47 3.00 5.07 4.33
C SER A 47 1.80 5.42 5.20
N PHE A 48 1.53 6.71 5.36
CA PHE A 48 0.44 7.20 6.20
C PHE A 48 -0.36 8.26 5.43
N ILE A 49 -1.69 8.18 5.52
CA ILE A 49 -2.62 9.11 4.90
C ILE A 49 -3.46 9.72 6.02
N ASP A 50 -3.34 11.03 6.22
CA ASP A 50 -4.16 11.77 7.19
C ASP A 50 -5.65 11.67 6.86
N MET A 51 -6.50 11.53 7.88
CA MET A 51 -7.95 11.43 7.70
C MET A 51 -8.54 12.70 7.10
N ALA A 52 -7.94 13.87 7.34
CA ALA A 52 -8.35 15.14 6.73
C ALA A 52 -8.11 15.18 5.21
N SER A 53 -7.17 14.38 4.69
CA SER A 53 -6.82 14.34 3.26
C SER A 53 -7.76 13.46 2.43
N VAL A 54 -8.69 12.74 3.06
CA VAL A 54 -9.54 11.74 2.41
C VAL A 54 -10.95 11.78 2.97
N SER A 55 -11.94 11.98 2.10
CA SER A 55 -13.35 12.03 2.53
C SER A 55 -13.93 10.66 2.86
N ASP A 56 -13.42 9.61 2.20
CA ASP A 56 -13.98 8.26 2.27
C ASP A 56 -12.90 7.19 2.12
N ARG A 57 -13.24 5.96 2.54
CA ARG A 57 -12.33 4.81 2.41
C ARG A 57 -11.92 4.52 0.95
N ASP A 58 -12.76 4.83 -0.03
CA ASP A 58 -12.40 4.67 -1.45
C ASP A 58 -11.26 5.59 -1.87
N GLN A 59 -11.27 6.85 -1.40
CA GLN A 59 -10.18 7.79 -1.65
C GLN A 59 -8.88 7.33 -0.99
N VAL A 60 -8.95 6.75 0.21
CA VAL A 60 -7.76 6.15 0.87
C VAL A 60 -7.10 5.12 -0.04
N TYR A 61 -7.88 4.24 -0.68
CA TYR A 61 -7.33 3.24 -1.60
C TYR A 61 -6.73 3.85 -2.87
N LYS A 62 -7.32 4.94 -3.39
CA LYS A 62 -6.76 5.67 -4.55
C LYS A 62 -5.45 6.37 -4.20
N HIS A 63 -5.38 7.00 -3.02
CA HIS A 63 -4.15 7.61 -2.52
C HIS A 63 -3.07 6.55 -2.27
N ALA A 64 -3.43 5.43 -1.64
CA ALA A 64 -2.51 4.31 -1.44
C ALA A 64 -2.00 3.74 -2.77
N GLU A 65 -2.85 3.60 -3.78
CA GLU A 65 -2.39 3.18 -5.11
C GLU A 65 -1.43 4.20 -5.72
N ALA A 66 -1.74 5.50 -5.65
CA ALA A 66 -0.87 6.54 -6.20
C ALA A 66 0.50 6.59 -5.51
N ILE A 67 0.55 6.45 -4.19
CA ILE A 67 1.82 6.37 -3.43
C ILE A 67 2.60 5.12 -3.84
N GLY A 68 1.92 3.98 -4.00
CA GLY A 68 2.52 2.73 -4.44
C GLY A 68 3.17 2.81 -5.82
N GLN A 69 2.67 3.66 -6.72
CA GLN A 69 3.28 3.90 -8.04
C GLN A 69 4.63 4.61 -7.98
N THR A 70 4.96 5.25 -6.86
CA THR A 70 6.20 6.01 -6.65
C THR A 70 7.23 5.27 -5.78
N LEU A 71 6.91 4.05 -5.35
CA LEU A 71 7.81 3.14 -4.64
C LEU A 71 8.62 2.29 -5.63
#